data_AF-A0A958SAX6-F1
#
_entry.id   AF-A0A958SAX6-F1
#
_cell.length_a   1.000
_cell.length_b   1.000
_cell.length_c   1.000
_cell.angle_alpha   90.00
_cell.angle_beta   90.00
_cell.angle_gamma   90.00
#
_symmetry.space_group_name_H-M   'P 1'
#
loop_
_entity.id
_entity.type
_entity.pdbx_description
1 polymer ?
#
loop_
_entity_poly.entity_id
_entity_poly.type
_entity_poly.pdbx_seq_one_letter_code
_entity_poly.pdbx_strand_id
1 'polypeptide(L)'
;MLKFIMRMSLSIYIVSLFSTSVFAQTVATVNGRQISLKEFKEKYKQTESTFNRPTPEVFLEDLVRYEVGVQEAEKRKLRNDPIIKERVRQEMYKLLLENELAKKIKTIQVTEREMRQEYKKNPEI
;
A
#
# COMPACT_ATOMS: atom_id res chain seq x y z
N MET A 1 -63.50 -17.22 -33.17
CA MET A 1 -63.55 -15.90 -33.82
C MET A 1 -62.77 -14.90 -32.97
N LEU A 2 -61.74 -14.31 -33.57
CA LEU A 2 -61.26 -12.93 -33.37
C LEU A 2 -60.64 -12.50 -32.02
N LYS A 3 -59.29 -12.50 -32.00
CA LYS A 3 -58.38 -11.40 -31.56
C LYS A 3 -56.97 -11.84 -31.99
N PHE A 4 -56.61 -11.71 -33.27
CA PHE A 4 -55.87 -10.56 -33.82
C PHE A 4 -54.70 -10.16 -32.89
N ILE A 5 -53.53 -10.76 -33.08
CA ILE A 5 -52.39 -10.10 -33.75
C ILE A 5 -52.07 -8.78 -33.07
N MET A 6 -51.18 -8.82 -32.08
CA MET A 6 -50.33 -7.69 -31.76
C MET A 6 -48.90 -8.21 -31.57
N ARG A 7 -48.28 -8.52 -32.71
CA ARG A 7 -46.83 -8.49 -32.86
C ARG A 7 -46.39 -7.07 -32.50
N MET A 8 -45.82 -6.85 -31.33
CA MET A 8 -45.15 -5.58 -31.06
C MET A 8 -43.93 -5.84 -30.20
N SER A 9 -42.87 -6.23 -30.92
CA SER A 9 -41.47 -5.97 -30.63
C SER A 9 -41.00 -6.14 -29.19
N LEU A 10 -40.53 -7.35 -28.91
CA LEU A 10 -39.60 -7.67 -27.84
C LEU A 10 -38.27 -6.95 -28.11
N SER A 11 -38.19 -5.66 -27.76
CA SER A 11 -36.96 -4.88 -27.83
C SER A 11 -36.05 -5.27 -26.66
N ILE A 12 -35.27 -6.34 -26.85
CA ILE A 12 -34.15 -6.69 -25.96
C ILE A 12 -33.10 -5.59 -26.10
N TYR A 13 -33.06 -4.68 -25.13
CA TYR A 13 -31.99 -3.70 -24.98
C TYR A 13 -30.76 -4.45 -24.44
N ILE A 14 -29.90 -4.95 -25.34
CA ILE A 14 -28.57 -5.43 -24.96
C ILE A 14 -27.76 -4.18 -24.62
N VAL A 15 -27.81 -3.78 -23.35
CA VAL A 15 -26.81 -2.88 -22.78
C VAL A 15 -25.52 -3.68 -22.74
N SER A 16 -24.66 -3.48 -23.74
CA SER A 16 -23.29 -3.98 -23.70
C SER A 16 -22.61 -3.33 -22.50
N LEU A 17 -22.36 -4.14 -21.46
CA LEU A 17 -21.46 -3.83 -20.37
C LEU A 17 -20.07 -3.63 -20.97
N PHE A 18 -19.75 -2.40 -21.37
CA PHE A 18 -18.38 -1.96 -21.60
C PHE A 18 -17.65 -2.09 -20.26
N SER A 19 -17.05 -3.25 -20.04
CA SER A 19 -16.08 -3.44 -18.96
C SER A 19 -14.85 -2.62 -19.33
N THR A 20 -14.81 -1.37 -18.89
CA THR A 20 -13.61 -0.55 -18.96
C THR A 20 -12.57 -1.19 -18.04
N SER A 21 -11.73 -2.04 -18.64
CA SER A 21 -10.57 -2.58 -17.96
C SER A 21 -9.63 -1.40 -17.70
N VAL A 22 -9.67 -0.85 -16.48
CA VAL A 22 -8.70 0.15 -16.04
C VAL A 22 -7.36 -0.56 -15.97
N PHE A 23 -6.60 -0.50 -17.07
CA PHE A 23 -5.25 -1.01 -17.11
C PHE A 23 -4.41 -0.15 -16.17
N ALA A 24 -3.96 -0.72 -15.06
CA ALA A 24 -3.00 -0.04 -14.21
C ALA A 24 -1.76 0.24 -15.05
N GLN A 25 -1.38 1.52 -15.17
CA GLN A 25 -0.21 1.90 -15.95
C GLN A 25 1.03 1.26 -15.35
N THR A 26 1.74 0.44 -16.12
CA THR A 26 2.96 -0.25 -15.68
C THR A 26 4.18 0.64 -15.94
N VAL A 27 5.06 0.75 -14.95
CA VAL A 27 6.30 1.54 -15.03
C VAL A 27 7.55 0.68 -15.12
N ALA A 28 7.48 -0.58 -14.69
CA ALA A 28 8.55 -1.57 -14.86
C ALA A 28 7.96 -2.99 -14.80
N THR A 29 8.69 -3.96 -15.38
CA THR A 29 8.37 -5.39 -15.30
C THR A 29 9.62 -6.15 -14.91
N VAL A 30 9.55 -6.96 -13.86
CA VAL A 30 10.65 -7.79 -13.33
C VAL A 30 10.23 -9.25 -13.32
N ASN A 31 10.75 -10.05 -14.26
CA ASN A 31 10.42 -11.47 -14.44
C ASN A 31 8.90 -11.78 -14.40
N GLY A 32 8.10 -10.93 -15.05
CA GLY A 32 6.64 -11.08 -15.11
C GLY A 32 5.86 -10.39 -13.99
N ARG A 33 6.50 -9.95 -12.90
CA ARG A 33 5.87 -9.05 -11.92
C ARG A 33 5.85 -7.64 -12.49
N GLN A 34 4.66 -7.04 -12.56
CA GLN A 34 4.50 -5.66 -13.00
C GLN A 34 4.53 -4.71 -11.80
N ILE A 35 5.37 -3.68 -11.87
CA ILE A 35 5.36 -2.55 -10.93
C ILE A 35 4.46 -1.48 -11.55
N SER A 36 3.33 -1.22 -10.89
CA SER A 36 2.37 -0.20 -11.36
C SER A 36 2.81 1.21 -10.98
N LEU A 37 2.34 2.21 -11.73
CA LEU A 37 2.53 3.62 -11.41
C LEU A 37 1.97 3.97 -10.03
N LYS A 38 0.87 3.33 -9.63
CA LYS A 38 0.27 3.51 -8.30
C LYS A 38 1.24 3.05 -7.21
N GLU A 39 1.75 1.82 -7.33
CA GLU A 39 2.74 1.28 -6.39
C GLU A 39 3.98 2.16 -6.30
N PHE A 40 4.52 2.58 -7.45
CA PHE A 40 5.65 3.50 -7.51
C PHE A 40 5.38 4.78 -6.74
N LYS A 41 4.24 5.46 -7.01
CA LYS A 41 3.88 6.72 -6.34
C LYS A 41 3.68 6.54 -4.83
N GLU A 42 3.00 5.47 -4.41
CA GLU A 42 2.77 5.18 -2.99
C GLU A 42 4.08 4.95 -2.24
N LYS A 43 5.02 4.20 -2.82
CA LYS A 43 6.34 3.96 -2.22
C LYS A 43 7.23 5.20 -2.27
N TYR A 44 7.22 5.94 -3.37
CA TYR A 44 8.02 7.16 -3.52
C TYR A 44 7.53 8.30 -2.63
N LYS A 45 6.25 8.31 -2.25
CA LYS A 45 5.73 9.24 -1.25
C LYS A 45 6.35 9.02 0.13
N GLN A 46 6.72 7.79 0.46
CA GLN A 46 7.34 7.46 1.75
C GLN A 46 8.75 8.04 1.91
N THR A 47 9.35 8.55 0.82
CA THR A 47 10.67 9.20 0.83
C THR A 47 10.59 10.72 0.98
N GLU A 48 9.39 11.30 1.15
CA GLU A 48 9.19 12.76 1.22
C GLU A 48 9.96 13.43 2.36
N SER A 49 10.15 12.75 3.50
CA SER A 49 10.88 13.27 4.65
C SER A 49 12.37 12.90 4.66
N THR A 50 12.85 12.18 3.66
CA THR A 50 14.25 11.76 3.58
C THR A 50 15.14 12.92 3.17
N PHE A 51 16.17 13.23 3.98
CA PHE A 51 17.11 14.34 3.74
C PHE A 51 17.76 14.29 2.35
N ASN A 52 18.18 13.10 1.91
CA ASN A 52 18.71 12.85 0.56
C ASN A 52 17.71 12.04 -0.26
N ARG A 53 16.56 12.67 -0.55
CA ARG A 53 15.52 12.02 -1.36
C ARG A 53 16.07 11.67 -2.76
N PRO A 54 15.97 10.40 -3.21
CA PRO A 54 16.38 10.03 -4.56
C PRO A 54 15.47 10.67 -5.62
N THR A 55 15.95 10.83 -6.84
CA THR A 55 15.07 11.20 -7.96
C THR A 55 14.10 10.06 -8.28
N PRO A 56 12.97 10.32 -8.95
CA PRO A 56 12.03 9.28 -9.36
C PRO A 56 12.68 8.13 -10.14
N GLU A 57 13.63 8.45 -11.01
CA GLU A 57 14.34 7.48 -11.87
C GLU A 57 15.23 6.57 -11.03
N VAL A 58 16.04 7.16 -10.13
CA VAL A 58 16.90 6.40 -9.21
C VAL A 58 16.06 5.52 -8.29
N PHE A 59 14.95 6.05 -7.77
CA PHE A 59 14.05 5.27 -6.92
C PHE A 59 13.38 4.12 -7.67
N LEU A 60 13.02 4.30 -8.95
CA LEU A 60 12.48 3.22 -9.78
C LEU A 60 13.52 2.12 -9.98
N GLU A 61 14.78 2.49 -10.22
CA GLU A 61 15.89 1.54 -10.31
C GLU A 61 16.06 0.76 -9.00
N ASP A 62 16.03 1.44 -7.85
CA ASP A 62 16.10 0.81 -6.54
C ASP A 62 14.94 -0.15 -6.29
N LEU A 63 13.73 0.20 -6.72
CA LEU A 63 12.56 -0.69 -6.64
C LEU A 63 12.71 -1.95 -7.51
N VAL A 64 13.28 -1.81 -8.71
CA VAL A 64 13.57 -2.95 -9.58
C VAL A 64 14.64 -3.85 -8.95
N ARG A 65 15.74 -3.26 -8.43
CA ARG A 65 16.80 -4.01 -7.73
C ARG A 65 16.27 -4.74 -6.50
N TYR A 66 15.42 -4.07 -5.71
CA TYR A 66 14.71 -4.65 -4.59
C TYR A 66 13.90 -5.88 -5.02
N GLU A 67 13.10 -5.76 -6.08
CA GLU A 67 12.28 -6.85 -6.58
C GLU A 67 13.10 -8.05 -7.05
N VAL A 68 14.20 -7.81 -7.78
CA VAL A 68 15.15 -8.87 -8.15
C VAL A 68 15.68 -9.61 -6.92
N GLY A 69 16.05 -8.86 -5.87
CA GLY A 69 16.51 -9.44 -4.60
C GLY A 69 15.45 -10.28 -3.89
N VAL A 70 14.19 -9.83 -3.88
CA VAL A 70 13.06 -10.59 -3.32
C VAL A 70 12.86 -11.90 -4.06
N GLN A 71 12.82 -11.87 -5.39
CA GLN A 71 12.62 -13.08 -6.19
C GLN A 71 13.76 -14.09 -6.01
N GLU A 72 15.01 -13.61 -5.90
CA GLU A 72 16.14 -14.50 -5.61
C GLU A 72 16.03 -15.13 -4.21
N ALA A 73 15.59 -14.37 -3.20
CA ALA A 73 15.32 -14.90 -1.86
C ALA A 73 14.20 -15.96 -1.87
N GLU A 74 13.15 -15.77 -2.66
CA GLU A 74 12.07 -16.73 -2.85
C GLU A 74 12.56 -18.00 -3.55
N LYS A 75 13.35 -17.86 -4.63
CA LYS A 75 13.96 -18.97 -5.35
C LYS A 75 14.87 -19.82 -4.45
N ARG A 76 15.61 -19.18 -3.54
CA ARG A 76 16.43 -19.85 -2.52
C ARG A 76 15.62 -20.43 -1.36
N LYS A 77 14.29 -20.26 -1.36
CA LYS A 77 13.38 -20.72 -0.32
C LYS A 77 13.77 -20.19 1.07
N LEU A 78 14.29 -18.96 1.16
CA LEU A 78 14.74 -18.37 2.43
C LEU A 78 13.60 -18.26 3.45
N ARG A 79 12.34 -18.19 3.01
CA ARG A 79 11.17 -18.27 3.89
C ARG A 79 11.07 -19.56 4.71
N ASN A 80 11.75 -20.62 4.28
CA ASN A 80 11.77 -21.90 4.98
C ASN A 80 12.89 -22.01 6.02
N ASP A 81 13.88 -21.12 5.96
CA ASP A 81 15.00 -21.06 6.90
C ASP A 81 14.48 -20.75 8.33
N PRO A 82 14.91 -21.51 9.35
CA PRO A 82 14.40 -21.35 10.71
C PRO A 82 14.75 -19.99 11.33
N ILE A 83 15.93 -19.43 11.02
CA ILE A 83 16.36 -18.12 11.51
C ILE A 83 15.49 -17.03 10.87
N ILE A 84 15.25 -17.12 9.56
CA ILE A 84 14.38 -16.17 8.86
C ILE A 84 12.94 -16.24 9.37
N LYS A 85 12.40 -17.45 9.59
CA LYS A 85 11.05 -17.62 10.18
C LYS A 85 10.93 -16.93 11.53
N GLU A 86 11.93 -17.10 12.39
CA GLU A 86 11.90 -16.48 13.71
C GLU A 86 12.00 -14.96 13.61
N ARG A 87 12.85 -14.42 12.71
CA ARG A 87 12.91 -12.97 12.45
C ARG A 87 11.59 -12.40 11.96
N VAL A 88 10.89 -13.11 11.07
CA VAL A 88 9.57 -12.70 10.60
C VAL A 88 8.54 -12.69 11.74
N ARG A 89 8.58 -13.68 12.65
CA ARG A 89 7.71 -13.71 13.83
C ARG A 89 7.95 -12.52 14.76
N GLN A 90 9.22 -12.17 14.99
CA GLN A 90 9.62 -11.03 15.81
C GLN A 90 9.12 -9.71 15.21
N GLU A 91 9.36 -9.48 13.91
CA GLU A 91 8.91 -8.25 13.25
C GLU A 91 7.38 -8.17 13.21
N MET A 92 6.68 -9.30 13.01
CA MET A 92 5.22 -9.35 13.06
C MET A 92 4.67 -8.92 14.43
N TYR A 93 5.27 -9.43 15.51
CA TYR A 93 4.86 -9.05 16.87
C TYR A 93 5.14 -7.58 17.16
N LYS A 94 6.30 -7.06 16.73
CA LYS A 94 6.63 -5.63 16.84
C LYS A 94 5.62 -4.75 16.10
N LEU A 95 5.29 -5.09 14.85
CA LEU A 95 4.34 -4.33 14.05
C LEU A 95 2.92 -4.33 14.65
N LEU A 96 2.51 -5.43 15.31
CA LEU A 96 1.26 -5.49 16.07
C LEU A 96 1.27 -4.45 17.19
N LEU A 97 2.32 -4.44 18.02
CA LEU A 97 2.44 -3.49 19.14
C LEU A 97 2.47 -2.04 18.66
N GLU A 98 3.25 -1.75 17.61
CA GLU A 98 3.32 -0.41 17.01
C GLU A 98 1.94 0.05 16.50
N ASN A 99 1.18 -0.84 15.87
CA ASN A 99 -0.15 -0.52 15.37
C ASN A 99 -1.14 -0.21 16.52
N GLU A 100 -1.11 -1.01 17.59
CA GLU A 100 -1.95 -0.79 18.77
C GLU A 100 -1.58 0.50 19.51
N LEU A 101 -0.29 0.77 19.68
CA LEU A 101 0.20 2.00 20.29
C LEU A 101 -0.15 3.22 19.45
N ALA A 102 0.03 3.17 18.12
CA ALA A 102 -0.32 4.27 17.24
C ALA A 102 -1.81 4.64 17.34
N LYS A 103 -2.70 3.67 17.50
CA LYS A 103 -4.14 3.92 17.74
C LYS A 103 -4.36 4.64 19.08
N LYS A 104 -3.72 4.18 20.15
CA LYS A 104 -3.82 4.79 21.49
C LYS A 104 -3.27 6.22 21.48
N ILE A 105 -2.07 6.44 20.93
CA ILE A 105 -1.42 7.75 20.87
C ILE A 105 -2.27 8.76 20.10
N LYS A 106 -2.89 8.37 18.97
CA LYS A 106 -3.79 9.25 18.20
C LYS A 106 -4.99 9.77 19.01
N THR A 107 -5.39 9.09 20.08
CA THR A 107 -6.50 9.51 20.95
C THR A 107 -6.08 10.45 22.07
N ILE A 108 -4.78 10.57 22.35
CA ILE A 108 -4.26 11.47 23.39
C ILE A 108 -4.29 12.89 22.84
N GLN A 109 -5.08 13.75 23.46
CA GLN A 109 -5.08 15.18 23.20
C GLN A 109 -4.38 15.88 24.37
N VAL A 110 -3.19 16.42 24.12
CA VAL A 110 -2.49 17.26 25.09
C VAL A 110 -3.00 18.68 24.94
N THR A 111 -3.55 19.24 26.02
CA THR A 111 -4.00 20.63 26.01
C THR A 111 -2.85 21.59 26.28
N GLU A 112 -2.98 22.78 25.72
CA GLU A 112 -2.07 23.89 25.97
C GLU A 112 -1.97 24.24 27.48
N ARG A 113 -3.04 24.03 28.25
CA ARG A 113 -3.03 24.23 29.70
C ARG A 113 -2.12 23.21 30.39
N GLU A 114 -2.22 21.94 30.03
CA GLU A 114 -1.38 20.85 30.58
C GLU A 114 0.09 21.08 30.23
N MET A 115 0.38 21.45 28.99
CA MET A 115 1.73 21.84 28.55
C MET A 115 2.31 22.94 29.44
N ARG A 116 1.60 24.08 29.59
CA ARG A 116 2.08 25.20 30.41
C ARG A 116 2.25 24.84 31.89
N GLN A 117 1.42 23.96 32.41
CA GLN A 117 1.56 23.48 33.79
C GLN A 117 2.82 22.62 33.94
N GLU A 118 3.16 21.81 32.94
CA GLU A 118 4.36 20.98 32.95
C GLU A 118 5.63 21.82 32.88
N TYR A 119 5.72 22.78 31.96
CA TYR A 119 6.87 23.71 31.87
C TYR A 119 7.08 24.54 33.15
N LYS A 120 6.01 24.88 33.86
CA LYS A 120 6.13 25.58 35.15
C LYS A 120 6.67 24.70 36.28
N LYS A 121 6.44 23.39 36.20
CA LYS A 121 6.88 22.41 37.21
C LYS A 121 8.33 21.96 36.99
N ASN A 122 8.74 21.87 35.72
CA ASN A 122 10.09 21.47 35.32
C ASN A 122 10.73 22.61 34.51
N PRO A 123 11.14 23.71 35.16
CA PRO A 123 11.67 24.91 34.49
C PRO A 123 12.99 24.69 33.73
N GLU A 124 13.65 23.55 33.94
CA GLU A 124 14.85 23.12 33.24
C GLU A 124 14.60 22.52 31.84
N ILE A 125 13.33 22.30 31.46
CA ILE A 125 12.90 21.80 30.15
C ILE A 125 12.47 22.94 29.22
#